data_AF-A0A9P8JNC3-F1
#
_entry.id   AF-A0A9P8JNC3-F1
#
_cell.length_a   1.000
_cell.length_b   1.000
_cell.length_c   1.000
_cell.angle_alpha   90.00
_cell.angle_beta   90.00
_cell.angle_gamma   90.00
#
_symmetry.space_group_name_H-M   'P 1'
#
loop_
_entity.id
_entity.type
_entity.pdbx_description
1 polymer ?
#
loop_
_entity_poly.entity_id
_entity_poly.type
_entity_poly.pdbx_seq_one_letter_code
_entity_poly.pdbx_strand_id
1 'polypeptide(L)'
;MPPRVGPRAGQIAGSQQCLRTTSNARQSVASQRDFSQSSGQQFHATCKNDTRLRRNMFSWLNGPGRVFREPLPGSTNYLGAYDRSGNLMRLRAGAEEENEQEDQVDVSKLNEEEKAKYEQEKEAKAAEKRNDLPRERQSDLRPYPLNNDFRSQSVLSEELREEIYKKIVDEKVDLSTVSALYGVDMRRVAAVVRLKTIERNWVAEGKKLATPYHDAVLAMLPQTRFNRKLLEDPKKTISHESINDLPVHPYTRTQIFYPTSESRQFTRADAAKVFSPTLLPADERIPLSELIDIEKDAINNLPREERTARIRERTEKKMRAKEEKELKKREWEARNVKIVSNQRWNFRFESISVEDAGKDGRGSRGVGWRYGNPHHDREKGEIKLPTSVE
;
A
#
# COMPACT_ATOMS: atom_id res chain seq x y z
N MET A 1 5.59 -36.56 -26.72
CA MET A 1 4.18 -36.21 -27.05
C MET A 1 3.29 -36.66 -25.90
N PRO A 2 2.60 -35.75 -25.19
CA PRO A 2 1.59 -36.11 -24.20
C PRO A 2 0.15 -35.97 -24.76
N PRO A 3 -0.87 -36.63 -24.16
CA PRO A 3 -2.20 -36.73 -24.73
C PRO A 3 -3.04 -35.46 -24.53
N ARG A 4 -3.83 -35.11 -25.57
CA ARG A 4 -4.80 -34.01 -25.59
C ARG A 4 -6.02 -34.35 -24.73
N VAL A 5 -6.32 -33.49 -23.76
CA VAL A 5 -7.61 -33.47 -23.04
C VAL A 5 -8.51 -32.44 -23.71
N GLY A 6 -9.65 -32.87 -24.25
CA GLY A 6 -10.66 -32.00 -24.87
C GLY A 6 -11.54 -31.27 -23.84
N PRO A 7 -12.22 -30.16 -24.23
CA PRO A 7 -13.02 -29.38 -23.31
C PRO A 7 -14.40 -30.03 -23.08
N ARG A 8 -14.76 -30.26 -21.81
CA ARG A 8 -16.13 -30.61 -21.41
C ARG A 8 -16.99 -29.34 -21.43
N ALA A 9 -17.99 -29.32 -22.31
CA ALA A 9 -19.07 -28.34 -22.30
C ALA A 9 -20.01 -28.63 -21.12
N GLY A 10 -20.13 -27.68 -20.19
CA GLY A 10 -21.13 -27.70 -19.14
C GLY A 10 -22.43 -27.07 -19.64
N GLN A 11 -23.50 -27.87 -19.70
CA GLN A 11 -24.86 -27.38 -19.93
C GLN A 11 -25.37 -26.67 -18.67
N ILE A 12 -25.76 -25.40 -18.81
CA ILE A 12 -26.48 -24.63 -17.80
C ILE A 12 -27.97 -24.77 -18.11
N ALA A 13 -28.69 -25.54 -17.30
CA ALA A 13 -30.14 -25.58 -17.33
C ALA A 13 -30.69 -24.36 -16.57
N GLY A 14 -31.35 -23.46 -17.29
CA GLY A 14 -32.16 -22.40 -16.71
C GLY A 14 -33.54 -22.91 -16.34
N SER A 15 -34.01 -22.59 -15.14
CA SER A 15 -35.44 -22.59 -14.83
C SER A 15 -35.82 -21.28 -14.16
N GLN A 16 -36.39 -20.37 -14.96
CA GLN A 16 -37.21 -19.29 -14.46
C GLN A 16 -38.58 -19.87 -14.09
N GLN A 17 -39.07 -19.57 -12.90
CA GLN A 17 -40.50 -19.72 -12.58
C GLN A 17 -41.00 -18.40 -12.00
N CYS A 18 -41.66 -17.63 -12.88
CA CYS A 18 -42.56 -16.56 -12.53
C CYS A 18 -43.90 -17.17 -12.10
N LEU A 19 -44.35 -16.89 -10.87
CA LEU A 19 -45.73 -17.13 -10.47
C LEU A 19 -46.51 -15.83 -10.57
N ARG A 20 -47.38 -15.77 -11.57
CA ARG A 20 -48.47 -14.80 -11.72
C ARG A 20 -49.71 -15.40 -11.06
N THR A 21 -50.38 -14.64 -10.19
CA THR A 21 -51.76 -14.95 -9.77
C THR A 21 -52.65 -13.72 -9.98
N THR A 22 -53.44 -13.85 -11.04
CA THR A 22 -54.80 -13.36 -11.31
C THR A 22 -55.41 -12.25 -10.44
N SER A 23 -55.82 -11.19 -11.14
CA SER A 23 -56.80 -10.19 -10.77
C SER A 23 -58.25 -10.74 -10.78
N ASN A 24 -59.03 -10.40 -9.76
CA ASN A 24 -60.49 -10.34 -9.84
C ASN A 24 -60.95 -8.98 -9.34
N ALA A 25 -61.91 -8.39 -10.05
CA ALA A 25 -62.38 -7.01 -9.92
C ALA A 25 -63.83 -6.93 -9.41
N ARG A 26 -64.18 -5.75 -8.87
CA ARG A 26 -65.52 -5.19 -8.57
C ARG A 26 -66.12 -5.67 -7.23
N GLN A 27 -66.66 -4.84 -6.34
CA GLN A 27 -67.48 -3.62 -6.49
C GLN A 27 -67.43 -2.73 -5.21
N SER A 28 -67.93 -1.49 -5.37
CA SER A 28 -68.26 -0.39 -4.42
C SER A 28 -68.74 -0.81 -3.01
N VAL A 29 -68.62 -0.02 -1.93
CA VAL A 29 -69.37 1.24 -1.66
C VAL A 29 -68.64 2.09 -0.59
N ALA A 30 -68.74 3.41 -0.73
CA ALA A 30 -68.36 4.40 0.28
C ALA A 30 -69.16 4.23 1.58
N SER A 31 -68.48 4.31 2.73
CA SER A 31 -69.11 4.73 3.98
C SER A 31 -68.04 5.30 4.93
N GLN A 32 -68.30 6.50 5.42
CA GLN A 32 -67.52 7.25 6.40
C GLN A 32 -67.30 6.43 7.67
N ARG A 33 -66.08 6.46 8.22
CA ARG A 33 -65.85 6.19 9.65
C ARG A 33 -64.74 7.09 10.20
N ASP A 34 -65.20 8.15 10.85
CA ASP A 34 -64.73 8.78 12.08
C ASP A 34 -63.29 8.52 12.54
N PHE A 35 -62.55 9.63 12.62
CA PHE A 35 -61.35 9.77 13.44
C PHE A 35 -61.73 9.65 14.93
N SER A 36 -61.61 8.46 15.50
CA SER A 36 -61.57 8.28 16.95
C SER A 36 -60.14 8.46 17.45
N GLN A 37 -59.92 9.55 18.20
CA GLN A 37 -58.75 9.76 19.04
C GLN A 37 -58.69 8.65 20.10
N SER A 38 -57.86 7.62 19.88
CA SER A 38 -57.45 6.72 20.96
C SER A 38 -56.17 7.27 21.58
N SER A 39 -56.34 7.76 22.80
CA SER A 39 -55.34 8.09 23.80
C SER A 39 -54.19 7.07 23.89
N GLY A 40 -52.97 7.59 23.93
CA GLY A 40 -51.88 7.03 24.76
C GLY A 40 -51.37 5.64 24.40
N GLN A 41 -50.88 5.40 23.18
CA GLN A 41 -49.84 4.40 23.00
C GLN A 41 -48.50 4.99 23.44
N GLN A 42 -48.21 4.82 24.73
CA GLN A 42 -46.85 4.86 25.24
C GLN A 42 -46.02 3.87 24.40
N PHE A 43 -45.00 4.35 23.69
CA PHE A 43 -43.96 3.52 23.09
C PHE A 43 -43.15 2.86 24.21
N HIS A 44 -43.73 1.83 24.83
CA HIS A 44 -42.99 0.93 25.70
C HIS A 44 -42.04 0.12 24.83
N ALA A 45 -40.75 0.43 24.97
CA ALA A 45 -39.65 -0.41 24.52
C ALA A 45 -39.64 -1.74 25.29
N THR A 46 -40.60 -2.64 25.01
CA THR A 46 -40.54 -4.02 25.48
C THR A 46 -39.83 -4.86 24.42
N CYS A 47 -38.51 -4.89 24.49
CA CYS A 47 -37.68 -5.92 23.87
C CYS A 47 -37.91 -7.29 24.56
N LYS A 48 -39.08 -7.89 24.36
CA LYS A 48 -39.44 -9.14 25.07
C LYS A 48 -39.01 -10.44 24.38
N ASN A 49 -38.49 -10.41 23.14
CA ASN A 49 -37.99 -11.61 22.49
C ASN A 49 -36.60 -11.36 21.90
N ASP A 50 -35.56 -11.45 22.74
CA ASP A 50 -34.19 -11.44 22.24
C ASP A 50 -33.92 -12.73 21.46
N THR A 51 -33.66 -12.60 20.16
CA THR A 51 -33.45 -13.78 19.30
C THR A 51 -32.23 -14.55 19.78
N ARG A 52 -32.18 -15.87 19.54
CA ARG A 52 -31.01 -16.70 19.89
C ARG A 52 -29.71 -16.11 19.31
N LEU A 53 -29.78 -15.56 18.10
CA LEU A 53 -28.62 -14.93 17.45
C LEU A 53 -28.14 -13.68 18.19
N ARG A 54 -29.05 -12.83 18.65
CA ARG A 54 -28.71 -11.60 19.38
C ARG A 54 -28.16 -11.92 20.78
N ARG A 55 -28.70 -12.93 21.47
CA ARG A 55 -28.12 -13.46 22.71
C ARG A 55 -26.69 -13.98 22.50
N ASN A 56 -26.45 -14.75 21.44
CA ASN A 56 -25.12 -15.25 21.11
C ASN A 56 -24.14 -14.12 20.75
N MET A 57 -24.60 -13.10 20.01
CA MET A 57 -23.81 -11.92 19.67
C MET A 57 -23.37 -11.17 20.94
N PHE A 58 -24.29 -10.88 21.87
CA PHE A 58 -23.94 -10.19 23.11
C PHE A 58 -23.08 -11.05 24.04
N SER A 59 -23.29 -12.37 24.06
CA SER A 59 -22.39 -13.29 24.77
C SER A 59 -20.96 -13.20 24.24
N TRP A 60 -20.79 -13.05 22.92
CA TRP A 60 -19.47 -12.86 22.33
C TRP A 60 -18.89 -11.47 22.62
N LEU A 61 -19.67 -10.40 22.44
CA LEU A 61 -19.24 -9.02 22.70
C LEU A 61 -18.82 -8.79 24.16
N ASN A 62 -19.52 -9.41 25.11
CA ASN A 62 -19.21 -9.30 26.53
C ASN A 62 -18.13 -10.29 26.99
N GLY A 63 -17.85 -11.32 26.18
CA GLY A 63 -16.78 -12.30 26.41
C GLY A 63 -15.57 -12.00 25.52
N PRO A 64 -15.25 -12.84 24.52
CA PRO A 64 -14.06 -12.68 23.67
C PRO A 64 -13.95 -11.32 22.96
N GLY A 65 -15.08 -10.74 22.55
CA GLY A 65 -15.13 -9.48 21.80
C GLY A 65 -14.86 -8.23 22.62
N ARG A 66 -14.82 -8.34 23.96
CA ARG A 66 -14.62 -7.21 24.87
C ARG A 66 -13.30 -6.47 24.63
N VAL A 67 -12.28 -7.20 24.18
CA VAL A 67 -10.92 -6.68 23.94
C VAL A 67 -10.91 -5.62 22.82
N PHE A 68 -11.88 -5.63 21.91
CA PHE A 68 -11.96 -4.68 20.80
C PHE A 68 -12.73 -3.41 21.12
N ARG A 69 -13.24 -3.26 22.35
CA ARG A 69 -13.97 -2.06 22.78
C ARG A 69 -13.06 -0.83 22.82
N GLU A 70 -11.82 -1.03 23.25
CA GLU A 70 -10.78 -0.01 23.33
C GLU A 70 -9.56 -0.50 22.55
N PRO A 71 -8.80 0.40 21.91
CA PRO A 71 -7.59 0.00 21.19
C PRO A 71 -6.53 -0.52 22.18
N LEU A 72 -5.75 -1.50 21.74
CA LEU A 72 -4.66 -2.03 22.54
C LEU A 72 -3.50 -1.01 22.53
N PRO A 73 -3.03 -0.52 23.68
CA PRO A 73 -1.96 0.48 23.71
C PRO A 73 -0.65 -0.13 23.20
N GLY A 74 0.01 0.58 22.29
CA GLY A 74 1.31 0.19 21.76
C GLY A 74 1.29 -1.01 20.82
N SER A 75 0.12 -1.53 20.43
CA SER A 75 0.01 -2.67 19.53
C SER A 75 -1.30 -2.74 18.74
N THR A 76 -1.27 -3.41 17.59
CA THR A 76 -2.42 -3.76 16.77
C THR A 76 -3.36 -4.73 17.49
N ASN A 77 -4.66 -4.48 17.33
CA ASN A 77 -5.74 -5.22 17.99
C ASN A 77 -6.64 -5.88 16.93
N TYR A 78 -6.05 -6.77 16.12
CA TYR A 78 -6.78 -7.47 15.04
C TYR A 78 -7.35 -8.80 15.50
N LEU A 79 -8.47 -9.22 14.90
CA LEU A 79 -9.12 -10.50 15.18
C LEU A 79 -8.18 -11.71 15.01
N GLY A 80 -7.26 -11.65 14.04
CA GLY A 80 -6.30 -12.71 13.78
C GLY A 80 -5.23 -12.90 14.87
N ALA A 81 -5.10 -11.98 15.82
CA ALA A 81 -4.15 -12.08 16.93
C ALA A 81 -4.68 -12.90 18.12
N TYR A 82 -5.99 -13.18 18.16
CA TYR A 82 -6.66 -13.81 19.29
C TYR A 82 -7.13 -15.23 18.98
N ASP A 83 -7.18 -16.07 20.01
CA ASP A 83 -7.87 -17.35 19.93
C ASP A 83 -9.41 -17.17 19.95
N ARG A 84 -10.14 -18.27 19.81
CA ARG A 84 -11.61 -18.27 19.86
C ARG A 84 -12.18 -17.85 21.22
N SER A 85 -11.37 -17.92 22.28
CA SER A 85 -11.70 -17.56 23.65
C SER A 85 -11.45 -16.07 23.95
N GLY A 86 -10.78 -15.34 23.04
CA GLY A 86 -10.42 -13.93 23.20
C GLY A 86 -9.06 -13.71 23.88
N ASN A 87 -8.23 -14.75 23.98
CA ASN A 87 -6.88 -14.67 24.53
C ASN A 87 -5.86 -14.34 23.43
N LEU A 88 -4.93 -13.44 23.73
CA LEU A 88 -3.90 -13.03 22.77
C LEU A 88 -2.89 -14.16 22.56
N MET A 89 -2.76 -14.66 21.33
CA MET A 89 -1.95 -15.86 21.03
C MET A 89 -0.46 -15.65 21.32
N ARG A 90 0.06 -14.44 21.10
CA ARG A 90 1.49 -14.15 21.33
C ARG A 90 1.90 -14.12 22.80
N LEU A 91 0.98 -13.93 23.75
CA LEU A 91 1.31 -14.01 25.18
C LEU A 91 1.63 -15.45 25.59
N ARG A 92 0.86 -16.40 25.05
CA ARG A 92 1.11 -17.83 25.28
C ARG A 92 2.44 -18.27 24.66
N ALA A 93 2.67 -17.89 23.40
CA ALA A 93 3.89 -18.28 22.70
C ALA A 93 5.15 -17.66 23.32
N GLY A 94 5.07 -16.43 23.84
CA GLY A 94 6.18 -15.82 24.58
C GLY A 94 6.53 -16.57 25.87
N ALA A 95 5.52 -17.04 26.62
CA ALA A 95 5.74 -17.84 27.82
C ALA A 95 6.35 -19.22 27.50
N GLU A 96 5.98 -19.83 26.37
CA GLU A 96 6.57 -21.09 25.90
C GLU A 96 8.06 -20.90 25.51
N GLU A 97 8.41 -19.81 24.79
CA GLU A 97 9.81 -19.48 24.44
C GLU A 97 10.68 -19.16 25.66
N GLU A 98 10.13 -18.52 26.69
CA GLU A 98 10.85 -18.25 27.94
C GLU A 98 11.17 -19.56 28.69
N ASN A 99 10.20 -20.47 28.79
CA ASN A 99 10.43 -21.78 29.41
C ASN A 99 11.51 -22.61 28.67
N GLU A 100 11.53 -22.57 27.33
CA GLU A 100 12.56 -23.27 26.54
C GLU A 100 13.97 -22.68 26.72
N GLN A 101 14.08 -21.36 26.93
CA GLN A 101 15.36 -20.72 27.25
C GLN A 101 15.82 -21.03 28.67
N GLU A 102 14.89 -21.18 29.61
CA GLU A 102 15.16 -21.61 30.98
C GLU A 102 15.71 -23.04 31.01
N ASP A 103 15.17 -23.95 30.19
CA ASP A 103 15.64 -25.34 30.09
C ASP A 103 17.05 -25.47 29.46
N GLN A 104 17.54 -24.45 28.73
CA GLN A 104 18.91 -24.43 28.18
C GLN A 104 19.97 -24.02 29.20
N VAL A 105 19.61 -23.26 30.24
CA VAL A 105 20.53 -22.86 31.30
C VAL A 105 20.55 -23.97 32.35
N ASP A 106 21.58 -24.81 32.32
CA ASP A 106 21.74 -25.89 33.30
C ASP A 106 22.13 -25.33 34.67
N VAL A 107 21.11 -24.90 35.44
CA VAL A 107 21.23 -24.21 36.74
C VAL A 107 22.04 -25.05 37.73
N SER A 108 22.12 -26.37 37.55
CA SER A 108 22.90 -27.28 38.38
C SER A 108 24.41 -27.05 38.33
N LYS A 109 24.93 -26.46 37.24
CA LYS A 109 26.37 -26.21 37.02
C LYS A 109 26.86 -24.85 37.52
N LEU A 110 25.97 -23.98 38.01
CA LEU A 110 26.29 -22.65 38.50
C LEU A 110 26.68 -22.67 39.99
N ASN A 111 27.64 -21.83 40.38
CA ASN A 111 27.98 -21.60 41.78
C ASN A 111 26.85 -20.86 42.52
N GLU A 112 26.80 -20.93 43.85
CA GLU A 112 25.72 -20.32 44.66
C GLU A 112 25.56 -18.81 44.44
N GLU A 113 26.67 -18.08 44.25
CA GLU A 113 26.65 -16.64 43.95
C GLU A 113 26.14 -16.32 42.53
N GLU A 114 26.42 -17.19 41.56
CA GLU A 114 25.97 -17.05 40.17
C GLU A 114 24.48 -17.40 40.04
N LYS A 115 24.01 -18.38 40.81
CA LYS A 115 22.58 -18.71 40.94
C LYS A 115 21.77 -17.54 41.49
N ALA A 116 22.24 -16.93 42.58
CA ALA A 116 21.57 -15.77 43.17
C ALA A 116 21.53 -14.56 42.23
N LYS A 117 22.60 -14.30 41.47
CA LYS A 117 22.62 -13.25 40.44
C LYS A 117 21.67 -13.54 39.28
N TYR A 118 21.64 -14.78 38.81
CA TYR A 118 20.74 -15.21 37.73
C TYR A 118 19.26 -15.09 38.15
N GLU A 119 18.92 -15.49 39.38
CA GLU A 119 17.55 -15.33 39.92
C GLU A 119 17.16 -13.87 40.07
N GLN A 120 18.05 -13.00 40.58
CA GLN A 120 17.80 -11.56 40.67
C GLN A 120 17.63 -10.90 39.31
N GLU A 121 18.46 -11.26 38.33
CA GLU A 121 18.35 -10.74 36.96
C GLU A 121 17.08 -11.27 36.26
N LYS A 122 16.68 -12.51 36.54
CA LYS A 122 15.43 -13.11 36.07
C LYS A 122 14.22 -12.40 36.68
N GLU A 123 14.19 -12.19 37.99
CA GLU A 123 13.11 -11.45 38.65
C GLU A 123 13.03 -9.99 38.19
N ALA A 124 14.18 -9.32 38.01
CA ALA A 124 14.24 -7.97 37.47
C ALA A 124 13.71 -7.91 36.02
N LYS A 125 14.14 -8.83 35.14
CA LYS A 125 13.63 -8.93 33.76
C LYS A 125 12.16 -9.33 33.72
N ALA A 126 11.70 -10.21 34.60
CA ALA A 126 10.29 -10.60 34.69
C ALA A 126 9.42 -9.45 35.19
N ALA A 127 9.92 -8.63 36.12
CA ALA A 127 9.24 -7.44 36.60
C ALA A 127 9.17 -6.34 35.52
N GLU A 128 10.23 -6.16 34.74
CA GLU A 128 10.26 -5.23 33.60
C GLU A 128 9.31 -5.68 32.47
N LYS A 129 9.37 -6.96 32.09
CA LYS A 129 8.51 -7.56 31.05
C LYS A 129 7.05 -7.69 31.45
N ARG A 130 6.70 -7.73 32.74
CA ARG A 130 5.30 -7.83 33.19
C ARG A 130 4.42 -6.70 32.67
N ASN A 131 5.00 -5.56 32.34
CA ASN A 131 4.27 -4.39 31.84
C ASN A 131 4.34 -4.25 30.31
N ASP A 132 5.24 -4.96 29.62
CA ASP A 132 5.46 -4.81 28.18
C ASP A 132 4.91 -6.00 27.40
N LEU A 133 3.99 -5.72 26.47
CA LEU A 133 3.46 -6.73 25.56
C LEU A 133 4.58 -7.23 24.63
N PRO A 134 4.67 -8.55 24.37
CA PRO A 134 5.57 -9.08 23.37
C PRO A 134 5.33 -8.41 22.01
N ARG A 135 6.41 -8.22 21.26
CA ARG A 135 6.35 -7.63 19.92
C ARG A 135 5.43 -8.47 19.01
N GLU A 136 4.69 -7.77 18.17
CA GLU A 136 3.75 -8.37 17.22
C GLU A 136 4.44 -9.34 16.27
N ARG A 137 3.82 -10.51 16.10
CA ARG A 137 4.20 -11.47 15.07
C ARG A 137 3.47 -11.13 13.76
N GLN A 138 3.96 -11.65 12.65
CA GLN A 138 3.29 -11.44 11.36
C GLN A 138 1.84 -11.95 11.36
N SER A 139 1.52 -13.00 12.13
CA SER A 139 0.16 -13.53 12.30
C SER A 139 -0.79 -12.53 12.93
N ASP A 140 -0.30 -11.74 13.88
CA ASP A 140 -1.10 -10.79 14.66
C ASP A 140 -1.55 -9.62 13.78
N LEU A 141 -0.77 -9.30 12.76
CA LEU A 141 -1.06 -8.26 11.77
C LEU A 141 -2.21 -8.61 10.80
N ARG A 142 -2.92 -9.74 11.00
CA ARG A 142 -4.01 -10.17 10.11
C ARG A 142 -5.36 -9.63 10.60
N PRO A 143 -5.93 -8.62 9.92
CA PRO A 143 -7.27 -8.12 10.28
C PRO A 143 -8.38 -9.13 10.02
N TYR A 144 -8.22 -9.97 8.99
CA TYR A 144 -9.22 -10.96 8.60
C TYR A 144 -8.67 -12.37 8.83
N PRO A 145 -9.23 -13.15 9.79
CA PRO A 145 -8.65 -14.45 10.16
C PRO A 145 -8.74 -15.49 9.03
N LEU A 146 -9.70 -15.36 8.11
CA LEU A 146 -9.85 -16.27 6.98
C LEU A 146 -8.90 -15.97 5.80
N ASN A 147 -8.32 -14.76 5.75
CA ASN A 147 -7.40 -14.35 4.69
C ASN A 147 -5.98 -14.25 5.26
N ASN A 148 -5.16 -15.28 5.01
CA ASN A 148 -3.80 -15.36 5.52
C ASN A 148 -2.80 -14.43 4.80
N ASP A 149 -3.14 -14.02 3.57
CA ASP A 149 -2.26 -13.25 2.70
C ASP A 149 -2.32 -11.76 3.03
N PHE A 150 -3.52 -11.24 3.34
CA PHE A 150 -3.69 -9.84 3.70
C PHE A 150 -3.24 -9.56 5.13
N ARG A 151 -2.27 -8.65 5.27
CA ARG A 151 -1.72 -8.19 6.54
C ARG A 151 -1.71 -6.68 6.57
N SER A 152 -1.94 -6.12 7.75
CA SER A 152 -1.75 -4.70 8.02
C SER A 152 -0.26 -4.39 8.02
N GLN A 153 0.20 -3.78 6.93
CA GLN A 153 1.57 -3.34 6.82
C GLN A 153 1.79 -2.11 7.70
N SER A 154 3.02 -1.94 8.19
CA SER A 154 3.38 -0.78 8.99
C SER A 154 3.18 0.53 8.21
N VAL A 155 2.76 1.57 8.90
CA VAL A 155 2.69 2.94 8.38
C VAL A 155 3.90 3.76 8.86
N LEU A 156 4.27 4.79 8.11
CA LEU A 156 5.34 5.71 8.52
C LEU A 156 4.93 6.44 9.80
N SER A 157 5.79 6.46 10.82
CA SER A 157 5.57 7.30 12.01
C SER A 157 5.59 8.78 11.65
N GLU A 158 5.02 9.63 12.51
CA GLU A 158 5.06 11.08 12.31
C GLU A 158 6.49 11.61 12.21
N GLU A 159 7.35 11.20 13.14
CA GLU A 159 8.78 11.53 13.18
C GLU A 159 9.49 11.21 11.85
N LEU A 160 9.23 10.01 11.28
CA LEU A 160 9.84 9.59 10.03
C LEU A 160 9.35 10.44 8.85
N ARG A 161 8.08 10.85 8.84
CA ARG A 161 7.54 11.74 7.80
C ARG A 161 8.21 13.12 7.86
N GLU A 162 8.46 13.63 9.06
CA GLU A 162 9.15 14.91 9.25
C GLU A 162 10.61 14.86 8.79
N GLU A 163 11.33 13.79 9.13
CA GLU A 163 12.71 13.61 8.69
C GLU A 163 12.81 13.48 7.16
N ILE A 164 11.90 12.71 6.52
CA ILE A 164 11.81 12.63 5.06
C ILE A 164 11.59 14.02 4.45
N TYR A 165 10.65 14.79 5.00
CA TYR A 165 10.37 16.14 4.53
C TYR A 165 11.59 17.06 4.65
N LYS A 166 12.24 17.04 5.82
CA LYS A 166 13.44 17.83 6.12
C LYS A 166 14.59 17.52 5.16
N LYS A 167 14.87 16.23 4.89
CA LYS A 167 15.91 15.81 3.94
C LYS A 167 15.68 16.37 2.54
N ILE A 168 14.44 16.39 2.06
CA ILE A 168 14.13 16.79 0.69
C ILE A 168 14.01 18.29 0.54
N VAL A 169 13.29 18.95 1.46
CA VAL A 169 12.97 20.37 1.33
C VAL A 169 14.07 21.25 1.91
N ASP A 170 14.56 20.92 3.10
CA ASP A 170 15.53 21.75 3.82
C ASP A 170 16.97 21.41 3.38
N GLU A 171 17.31 20.12 3.31
CA GLU A 171 18.65 19.66 2.92
C GLU A 171 18.83 19.45 1.40
N LYS A 172 17.75 19.57 0.61
CA LYS A 172 17.75 19.41 -0.87
C LYS A 172 18.34 18.09 -1.36
N VAL A 173 18.18 17.03 -0.59
CA VAL A 173 18.59 15.68 -0.99
C VAL A 173 17.61 15.13 -2.03
N ASP A 174 18.12 14.43 -3.05
CA ASP A 174 17.28 13.82 -4.08
C ASP A 174 16.37 12.71 -3.54
N LEU A 175 15.21 12.53 -4.18
CA LEU A 175 14.20 11.55 -3.78
C LEU A 175 14.74 10.12 -3.79
N SER A 176 15.58 9.79 -4.78
CA SER A 176 16.15 8.44 -4.92
C SER A 176 17.05 8.07 -3.73
N THR A 177 17.91 9.01 -3.31
CA THR A 177 18.78 8.85 -2.15
C THR A 177 17.99 8.70 -0.86
N VAL A 178 16.94 9.51 -0.65
CA VAL A 178 16.09 9.43 0.54
C VAL A 178 15.31 8.11 0.58
N SER A 179 14.83 7.65 -0.58
CA SER A 179 14.16 6.36 -0.75
C SER A 179 15.07 5.19 -0.38
N ALA A 180 16.31 5.19 -0.89
CA ALA A 180 17.33 4.20 -0.56
C ALA A 180 17.73 4.23 0.92
N LEU A 181 17.83 5.42 1.52
CA LEU A 181 18.26 5.60 2.90
C LEU A 181 17.27 5.03 3.92
N TYR A 182 15.99 5.30 3.73
CA TYR A 182 14.93 4.90 4.66
C TYR A 182 14.17 3.63 4.22
N GLY A 183 14.51 3.07 3.06
CA GLY A 183 13.83 1.91 2.48
C GLY A 183 12.33 2.16 2.28
N VAL A 184 11.99 3.33 1.75
CA VAL A 184 10.62 3.78 1.46
C VAL A 184 10.50 4.00 -0.06
N ASP A 185 9.43 3.54 -0.71
CA ASP A 185 9.25 3.71 -2.15
C ASP A 185 9.25 5.20 -2.55
N MET A 186 9.89 5.54 -3.66
CA MET A 186 9.97 6.91 -4.21
C MET A 186 8.59 7.56 -4.34
N ARG A 187 7.58 6.77 -4.76
CA ARG A 187 6.19 7.23 -4.89
C ARG A 187 5.60 7.65 -3.54
N ARG A 188 5.90 6.90 -2.48
CA ARG A 188 5.47 7.20 -1.11
C ARG A 188 6.22 8.40 -0.55
N VAL A 189 7.53 8.48 -0.75
CA VAL A 189 8.35 9.65 -0.38
C VAL A 189 7.78 10.93 -0.99
N ALA A 190 7.48 10.94 -2.29
CA ALA A 190 6.88 12.09 -2.96
C ALA A 190 5.48 12.44 -2.41
N ALA A 191 4.67 11.44 -2.04
CA ALA A 191 3.37 11.67 -1.41
C ALA A 191 3.51 12.28 0.00
N VAL A 192 4.47 11.81 0.81
CA VAL A 192 4.76 12.36 2.14
C VAL A 192 5.13 13.83 2.04
N VAL A 193 6.02 14.20 1.12
CA VAL A 193 6.41 15.60 0.91
C VAL A 193 5.19 16.44 0.55
N ARG A 194 4.35 15.99 -0.40
CA ARG A 194 3.13 16.71 -0.80
C ARG A 194 2.11 16.87 0.33
N LEU A 195 1.94 15.86 1.18
CA LEU A 195 1.00 15.94 2.30
C LEU A 195 1.54 16.85 3.41
N LYS A 196 2.84 16.79 3.71
CA LYS A 196 3.47 17.66 4.72
C LYS A 196 3.55 19.13 4.26
N THR A 197 3.68 19.41 2.96
CA THR A 197 3.54 20.81 2.48
C THR A 197 2.13 21.34 2.71
N ILE A 198 1.09 20.54 2.43
CA ILE A 198 -0.31 20.92 2.70
C ILE A 198 -0.53 21.14 4.20
N GLU A 199 -0.01 20.26 5.05
CA GLU A 199 -0.10 20.38 6.50
C GLU A 199 0.53 21.69 6.99
N ARG A 200 1.74 22.03 6.53
CA ARG A 200 2.39 23.31 6.85
C ARG A 200 1.60 24.51 6.35
N ASN A 201 1.01 24.43 5.16
CA ASN A 201 0.15 25.50 4.64
C ASN A 201 -1.09 25.69 5.51
N TRP A 202 -1.73 24.61 5.97
CA TRP A 202 -2.87 24.71 6.89
C TRP A 202 -2.50 25.32 8.23
N VAL A 203 -1.34 24.97 8.77
CA VAL A 203 -0.80 25.59 9.99
C VAL A 203 -0.55 27.09 9.76
N ALA A 204 0.06 27.46 8.63
CA ALA A 204 0.30 28.86 8.26
C ALA A 204 -1.01 29.67 8.09
N GLU A 205 -2.05 29.03 7.56
CA GLU A 205 -3.40 29.61 7.45
C GLU A 205 -4.17 29.62 8.80
N GLY A 206 -3.63 29.02 9.85
CA GLY A 206 -4.28 28.92 11.17
C GLY A 206 -5.45 27.93 11.22
N LYS A 207 -5.53 26.98 10.28
CA LYS A 207 -6.55 25.93 10.28
C LYS A 207 -6.28 24.92 11.39
N LYS A 208 -7.33 24.49 12.09
CA LYS A 208 -7.23 23.48 13.15
C LYS A 208 -6.99 22.10 12.53
N LEU A 209 -5.90 21.46 12.95
CA LEU A 209 -5.58 20.08 12.58
C LEU A 209 -6.39 19.09 13.43
N ALA A 210 -6.67 17.91 12.87
CA ALA A 210 -7.39 16.84 13.55
C ALA A 210 -6.46 15.95 14.39
N THR A 211 -5.68 16.55 15.30
CA THR A 211 -4.65 15.83 16.09
C THR A 211 -5.21 14.70 16.96
N PRO A 212 -6.34 14.83 17.69
CA PRO A 212 -6.80 13.74 18.55
C PRO A 212 -7.23 12.51 17.74
N TYR A 213 -7.79 12.74 16.55
CA TYR A 213 -8.13 11.67 15.62
C TYR A 213 -6.87 11.03 15.03
N HIS A 214 -5.90 11.84 14.64
CA HIS A 214 -4.62 11.38 14.11
C HIS A 214 -3.91 10.44 15.10
N ASP A 215 -3.75 10.88 16.34
CA ASP A 215 -3.02 10.15 17.39
C ASP A 215 -3.72 8.83 17.72
N ALA A 216 -5.06 8.87 17.86
CA ALA A 216 -5.85 7.68 18.13
C ALA A 216 -5.74 6.64 17.01
N VAL A 217 -5.83 7.05 15.74
CA VAL A 217 -5.70 6.14 14.60
C VAL A 217 -4.29 5.60 14.47
N LEU A 218 -3.27 6.45 14.65
CA LEU A 218 -1.88 6.03 14.60
C LEU A 218 -1.55 5.01 15.68
N ALA A 219 -2.11 5.14 16.88
CA ALA A 219 -1.91 4.19 17.98
C ALA A 219 -2.47 2.79 17.68
N MET A 220 -3.45 2.68 16.78
CA MET A 220 -4.06 1.39 16.37
C MET A 220 -3.29 0.66 15.26
N LEU A 221 -2.38 1.34 14.58
CA LEU A 221 -1.67 0.83 13.41
C LEU A 221 -0.22 0.45 13.75
N PRO A 222 0.35 -0.57 13.10
CA PRO A 222 1.76 -0.87 13.25
C PRO A 222 2.57 0.26 12.61
N GLN A 223 3.66 0.69 13.23
CA GLN A 223 4.45 1.83 12.76
C GLN A 223 5.91 1.46 12.53
N THR A 224 6.50 1.99 11.47
CA THR A 224 7.96 2.10 11.36
C THR A 224 8.40 3.40 11.99
N ARG A 225 8.99 3.29 13.17
CA ARG A 225 9.56 4.43 13.89
C ARG A 225 10.88 4.84 13.26
N PHE A 226 11.14 6.14 13.30
CA PHE A 226 12.46 6.65 12.96
C PHE A 226 13.44 6.27 14.07
N ASN A 227 14.60 5.74 13.70
CA ASN A 227 15.65 5.45 14.68
C ASN A 227 16.99 5.93 14.14
N ARG A 228 17.50 7.01 14.74
CA ARG A 228 18.79 7.61 14.35
C ARG A 228 19.94 6.62 14.48
N LYS A 229 19.93 5.74 15.50
CA LYS A 229 20.99 4.75 15.74
C LYS A 229 21.08 3.71 14.62
N LEU A 230 19.94 3.34 14.02
CA LEU A 230 19.94 2.40 12.90
C LEU A 230 20.56 3.00 11.63
N LEU A 231 20.64 4.33 11.52
CA LEU A 231 21.30 5.00 10.41
C LEU A 231 22.84 4.96 10.52
N GLU A 232 23.35 4.81 11.75
CA GLU A 232 24.78 4.77 12.05
C GLU A 232 25.37 3.37 11.83
N ASP A 233 24.56 2.32 11.99
CA ASP A 233 24.94 0.92 11.78
C ASP A 233 24.86 0.54 10.28
N PRO A 234 25.99 0.39 9.55
CA PRO A 234 25.97 0.05 8.13
C PRO A 234 25.41 -1.35 7.83
N LYS A 235 25.23 -2.19 8.86
CA LYS A 235 24.68 -3.56 8.75
C LYS A 235 23.17 -3.64 8.99
N LYS A 236 22.53 -2.58 9.52
CA LYS A 236 21.10 -2.59 9.86
C LYS A 236 20.39 -1.52 9.05
N THR A 237 19.82 -1.90 7.91
CA THR A 237 18.99 -1.00 7.12
C THR A 237 17.58 -0.94 7.70
N ILE A 238 17.05 0.26 7.92
CA ILE A 238 15.61 0.44 8.12
C ILE A 238 14.97 0.24 6.76
N SER A 239 14.20 -0.84 6.58
CA SER A 239 13.36 -1.03 5.40
C SER A 239 11.91 -0.98 5.82
N HIS A 240 11.18 0.02 5.32
CA HIS A 240 9.74 0.14 5.52
C HIS A 240 8.98 -0.75 4.54
N GLU A 241 9.42 -0.75 3.28
CA GLU A 241 8.86 -1.56 2.21
C GLU A 241 9.93 -1.96 1.19
N SER A 242 9.57 -2.84 0.25
CA SER A 242 10.46 -3.20 -0.86
C SER A 242 10.54 -2.03 -1.85
N ILE A 243 11.75 -1.48 -2.01
CA ILE A 243 12.03 -0.37 -2.93
C ILE A 243 12.41 -0.82 -4.35
N ASN A 244 12.63 -2.13 -4.54
CA ASN A 244 13.13 -2.72 -5.79
C ASN A 244 12.06 -3.56 -6.51
N ASP A 245 10.79 -3.43 -6.11
CA ASP A 245 9.70 -4.19 -6.73
C ASP A 245 9.47 -3.77 -8.18
N LEU A 246 9.43 -4.76 -9.06
CA LEU A 246 9.22 -4.59 -10.48
C LEU A 246 7.80 -4.99 -10.88
N PRO A 247 7.08 -4.16 -11.66
CA PRO A 247 5.81 -4.59 -12.24
C PRO A 247 6.06 -5.72 -13.26
N VAL A 248 5.28 -6.80 -13.14
CA VAL A 248 5.37 -7.95 -14.05
C VAL A 248 4.83 -7.57 -15.42
N HIS A 249 5.73 -7.50 -16.41
CA HIS A 249 5.37 -7.16 -17.78
C HIS A 249 4.61 -8.32 -18.44
N PRO A 250 3.58 -8.09 -19.28
CA PRO A 250 2.83 -9.16 -19.93
C PRO A 250 3.71 -10.15 -20.71
N TYR A 251 4.71 -9.66 -21.45
CA TYR A 251 5.65 -10.53 -22.20
C TYR A 251 6.46 -11.49 -21.33
N THR A 252 6.70 -11.17 -20.05
CA THR A 252 7.48 -12.05 -19.16
C THR A 252 6.63 -13.11 -18.47
N ARG A 253 5.32 -13.18 -18.76
CA ARG A 253 4.41 -14.19 -18.17
C ARG A 253 4.42 -15.51 -18.93
N THR A 254 5.00 -15.54 -20.13
CA THR A 254 5.07 -16.74 -20.95
C THR A 254 6.16 -17.68 -20.44
N GLN A 255 5.90 -18.98 -20.46
CA GLN A 255 6.90 -19.99 -20.15
C GLN A 255 7.70 -20.30 -21.43
N ILE A 256 9.00 -20.04 -21.42
CA ILE A 256 9.89 -20.24 -22.57
C ILE A 256 11.07 -21.13 -22.15
N PHE A 257 11.30 -22.20 -22.91
CA PHE A 257 12.50 -23.01 -22.84
C PHE A 257 13.32 -22.75 -24.10
N TYR A 258 14.29 -21.84 -24.01
CA TYR A 258 15.07 -21.39 -25.15
C TYR A 258 16.28 -22.31 -25.37
N PRO A 259 16.38 -23.04 -26.50
CA PRO A 259 17.53 -23.91 -26.75
C PRO A 259 18.76 -23.06 -27.04
N THR A 260 19.83 -23.31 -26.29
CA THR A 260 21.13 -22.64 -26.45
C THR A 260 22.25 -23.67 -26.63
N SER A 261 23.41 -23.24 -27.12
CA SER A 261 24.62 -24.05 -27.03
C SER A 261 24.91 -24.42 -25.56
N GLU A 262 25.44 -25.62 -25.35
CA GLU A 262 25.87 -26.13 -24.03
C GLU A 262 26.90 -25.22 -23.34
N SER A 263 27.72 -24.52 -24.13
CA SER A 263 28.77 -23.61 -23.65
C SER A 263 28.34 -22.13 -23.57
N ARG A 264 27.09 -21.81 -23.93
CA ARG A 264 26.64 -20.41 -23.96
C ARG A 264 26.40 -19.88 -22.55
N GLN A 265 27.03 -18.75 -22.22
CA GLN A 265 26.68 -17.96 -21.04
C GLN A 265 25.39 -17.18 -21.30
N PHE A 266 24.27 -17.63 -20.73
CA PHE A 266 22.96 -17.01 -20.93
C PHE A 266 22.69 -15.97 -19.83
N THR A 267 22.62 -14.69 -20.21
CA THR A 267 22.50 -13.57 -19.26
C THR A 267 21.08 -13.05 -19.10
N ARG A 268 20.84 -12.17 -18.11
CA ARG A 268 19.56 -11.46 -17.94
C ARG A 268 19.18 -10.62 -19.17
N ALA A 269 20.17 -10.03 -19.85
CA ALA A 269 19.96 -9.27 -21.08
C ALA A 269 19.56 -10.19 -22.26
N ASP A 270 20.14 -11.38 -22.35
CA ASP A 270 19.71 -12.39 -23.32
C ASP A 270 18.28 -12.85 -23.04
N ALA A 271 17.95 -13.12 -21.77
CA ALA A 271 16.60 -13.51 -21.36
C ALA A 271 15.56 -12.45 -21.73
N ALA A 272 15.86 -11.17 -21.51
CA ALA A 272 14.97 -10.06 -21.88
C ALA A 272 14.69 -10.03 -23.40
N LYS A 273 15.74 -10.19 -24.21
CA LYS A 273 15.63 -10.27 -25.68
C LYS A 273 14.83 -11.47 -26.15
N VAL A 274 14.95 -12.61 -25.46
CA VAL A 274 14.15 -13.82 -25.74
C VAL A 274 12.66 -13.57 -25.51
N PHE A 275 12.29 -12.81 -24.47
CA PHE A 275 10.88 -12.45 -24.25
C PHE A 275 10.36 -11.44 -25.27
N SER A 276 11.14 -10.40 -25.59
CA SER A 276 10.81 -9.41 -26.63
C SER A 276 12.06 -8.64 -27.05
N PRO A 277 12.21 -8.28 -28.34
CA PRO A 277 13.37 -7.53 -28.83
C PRO A 277 13.53 -6.14 -28.20
N THR A 278 12.45 -5.54 -27.70
CA THR A 278 12.44 -4.19 -27.10
C THR A 278 12.41 -4.20 -25.58
N LEU A 279 12.36 -5.37 -24.94
CA LEU A 279 12.27 -5.46 -23.49
C LEU A 279 13.64 -5.23 -22.86
N LEU A 280 13.70 -4.26 -21.95
CA LEU A 280 14.88 -4.00 -21.13
C LEU A 280 15.06 -5.09 -20.06
N PRO A 281 16.30 -5.42 -19.67
CA PRO A 281 16.55 -6.35 -18.56
C PRO A 281 15.98 -5.81 -17.24
N ALA A 282 15.78 -6.70 -16.27
CA ALA A 282 15.26 -6.34 -14.96
C ALA A 282 16.08 -5.22 -14.30
N ASP A 283 17.41 -5.30 -14.40
CA ASP A 283 18.36 -4.38 -13.80
C ASP A 283 18.14 -2.90 -14.23
N GLU A 284 17.73 -2.67 -15.48
CA GLU A 284 17.46 -1.32 -16.01
C GLU A 284 16.04 -0.83 -15.72
N ARG A 285 15.11 -1.75 -15.44
CA ARG A 285 13.70 -1.44 -15.17
C ARG A 285 13.44 -1.08 -13.71
N ILE A 286 14.39 -1.35 -12.81
CA ILE A 286 14.26 -1.05 -11.38
C ILE A 286 14.21 0.47 -11.19
N PRO A 287 13.31 1.00 -10.33
CA PRO A 287 13.23 2.44 -10.08
C PRO A 287 14.56 3.05 -9.62
N LEU A 288 15.30 2.32 -8.78
CA LEU A 288 16.57 2.72 -8.17
C LEU A 288 17.75 1.94 -8.76
N SER A 289 17.97 2.04 -10.07
CA SER A 289 19.11 1.38 -10.75
C SER A 289 20.49 1.78 -10.20
N GLU A 290 20.61 2.94 -9.55
CA GLU A 290 21.85 3.41 -8.91
C GLU A 290 22.38 2.48 -7.83
N LEU A 291 21.48 1.77 -7.14
CA LEU A 291 21.87 0.82 -6.09
C LEU A 291 22.72 -0.32 -6.66
N ILE A 292 22.47 -0.71 -7.91
CA ILE A 292 23.24 -1.75 -8.59
C ILE A 292 24.69 -1.29 -8.79
N ASP A 293 24.89 -0.03 -9.17
CA ASP A 293 26.23 0.51 -9.40
C ASP A 293 26.99 0.71 -8.09
N ILE A 294 26.29 1.14 -7.03
CA ILE A 294 26.85 1.24 -5.67
C ILE A 294 27.30 -0.14 -5.18
N GLU A 295 26.47 -1.16 -5.37
CA GLU A 295 26.79 -2.53 -4.96
C GLU A 295 27.95 -3.11 -5.78
N LYS A 296 27.98 -2.87 -7.09
CA LYS A 296 29.12 -3.25 -7.94
C LYS A 296 30.42 -2.61 -7.46
N ASP A 297 30.38 -1.32 -7.11
CA ASP A 297 31.56 -0.64 -6.59
C ASP A 297 32.02 -1.24 -5.25
N ALA A 298 31.08 -1.69 -4.40
CA ALA A 298 31.38 -2.39 -3.15
C ALA A 298 31.99 -3.79 -3.38
N ILE A 299 31.42 -4.58 -4.29
CA ILE A 299 31.93 -5.91 -4.67
C ILE A 299 33.36 -5.83 -5.22
N ASN A 300 33.66 -4.77 -5.97
CA ASN A 300 35.01 -4.52 -6.51
C ASN A 300 36.01 -3.99 -5.46
N ASN A 301 35.64 -3.94 -4.17
CA ASN A 301 36.46 -3.47 -3.06
C ASN A 301 37.05 -2.06 -3.26
N LEU A 302 36.34 -1.17 -3.99
CA LEU A 302 36.78 0.21 -4.18
C LEU A 302 36.78 0.96 -2.83
N PRO A 303 37.80 1.81 -2.58
CA PRO A 303 37.86 2.59 -1.35
C PRO A 303 36.66 3.52 -1.22
N ARG A 304 36.25 3.80 0.02
CA ARG A 304 35.02 4.57 0.31
C ARG A 304 35.02 5.95 -0.35
N GLU A 305 36.18 6.61 -0.44
CA GLU A 305 36.34 7.93 -1.04
C GLU A 305 36.08 7.91 -2.56
N GLU A 306 36.59 6.91 -3.26
CA GLU A 306 36.31 6.75 -4.70
C GLU A 306 34.84 6.42 -4.94
N ARG A 307 34.23 5.60 -4.07
CA ARG A 307 32.79 5.31 -4.15
C ARG A 307 31.95 6.56 -3.98
N THR A 308 32.25 7.41 -3.00
CA THR A 308 31.51 8.66 -2.81
C THR A 308 31.72 9.63 -3.96
N ALA A 309 32.93 9.70 -4.52
CA ALA A 309 33.20 10.51 -5.71
C ALA A 309 32.39 10.05 -6.93
N ARG A 310 32.34 8.74 -7.20
CA ARG A 310 31.52 8.17 -8.29
C ARG A 310 30.03 8.40 -8.10
N ILE A 311 29.53 8.25 -6.87
CA ILE A 311 28.14 8.55 -6.55
C ILE A 311 27.83 10.02 -6.85
N ARG A 312 28.68 10.95 -6.38
CA ARG A 312 28.52 12.38 -6.65
C ARG A 312 28.49 12.67 -8.15
N GLU A 313 29.45 12.16 -8.91
CA GLU A 313 29.51 12.33 -10.37
C GLU A 313 28.24 11.82 -11.07
N ARG A 314 27.77 10.62 -10.70
CA ARG A 314 26.53 10.03 -11.25
C ARG A 314 25.31 10.89 -10.92
N THR A 315 25.19 11.34 -9.67
CA THR A 315 24.07 12.20 -9.24
C THR A 315 24.08 13.55 -9.96
N GLU A 316 25.25 14.19 -10.09
CA GLU A 316 25.39 15.45 -10.84
C GLU A 316 25.00 15.28 -12.30
N LYS A 317 25.47 14.20 -12.95
CA LYS A 317 25.12 13.90 -14.34
C LYS A 317 23.61 13.72 -14.52
N LYS A 318 22.95 13.05 -13.57
CA LYS A 318 21.49 12.88 -13.59
C LYS A 318 20.75 14.20 -13.39
N MET A 319 21.21 15.04 -12.47
CA MET A 319 20.65 16.37 -12.25
C MET A 319 20.77 17.26 -13.48
N ARG A 320 21.97 17.34 -14.10
CA ARG A 320 22.18 18.09 -15.35
C ARG A 320 21.28 17.58 -16.48
N ALA A 321 21.18 16.26 -16.66
CA ALA A 321 20.30 15.68 -17.68
C ALA A 321 18.80 15.96 -17.42
N LYS A 322 18.38 16.09 -16.16
CA LYS A 322 17.01 16.49 -15.81
C LYS A 322 16.77 17.97 -16.12
N GLU A 323 17.69 18.84 -15.71
CA GLU A 323 17.63 20.28 -16.00
C GLU A 323 17.58 20.55 -17.51
N GLU A 324 18.43 19.89 -18.30
CA GLU A 324 18.41 19.98 -19.76
C GLU A 324 17.08 19.55 -20.37
N LYS A 325 16.46 18.48 -19.85
CA LYS A 325 15.14 18.02 -20.32
C LYS A 325 14.04 19.04 -19.99
N GLU A 326 14.07 19.62 -18.78
CA GLU A 326 13.12 20.65 -18.39
C GLU A 326 13.28 21.93 -19.22
N LEU A 327 14.52 22.36 -19.48
CA LEU A 327 14.81 23.50 -20.35
C LEU A 327 14.31 23.24 -21.77
N LYS A 328 14.63 22.09 -22.35
CA LYS A 328 14.12 21.69 -23.68
C LYS A 328 12.60 21.67 -23.73
N LYS A 329 11.94 21.21 -22.67
CA LYS A 329 10.47 21.22 -22.56
C LYS A 329 9.92 22.65 -22.53
N ARG A 330 10.51 23.55 -21.72
CA ARG A 330 10.10 24.97 -21.65
C ARG A 330 10.33 25.70 -22.98
N GLU A 331 11.46 25.44 -23.64
CA GLU A 331 11.76 26.00 -24.97
C GLU A 331 10.76 25.50 -26.02
N TRP A 332 10.41 24.21 -25.99
CA TRP A 332 9.41 23.63 -26.86
C TRP A 332 8.03 24.26 -26.63
N GLU A 333 7.61 24.39 -25.36
CA GLU A 333 6.36 25.06 -24.98
C GLU A 333 6.33 26.52 -25.45
N ALA A 334 7.42 27.27 -25.25
CA ALA A 334 7.50 28.67 -25.67
C ALA A 334 7.45 28.86 -27.20
N ARG A 335 8.00 27.90 -27.97
CA ARG A 335 7.95 27.95 -29.44
C ARG A 335 6.57 27.56 -30.00
N ASN A 336 5.91 26.61 -29.36
CA ASN A 336 4.69 26.01 -29.89
C ASN A 336 3.40 26.62 -29.32
N VAL A 337 3.46 27.23 -28.13
CA VAL A 337 2.29 27.81 -27.46
C VAL A 337 2.35 29.33 -27.54
N LYS A 338 1.48 29.92 -28.36
CA LYS A 338 1.28 31.37 -28.45
C LYS A 338 0.07 31.79 -27.62
N ILE A 339 0.30 32.60 -26.60
CA ILE A 339 -0.76 33.19 -25.77
C ILE A 339 -1.07 34.60 -26.29
N VAL A 340 -2.28 34.81 -26.78
CA VAL A 340 -2.80 36.12 -27.21
C VAL A 340 -3.76 36.61 -26.13
N SER A 341 -3.34 37.62 -25.36
CA SER A 341 -4.18 38.22 -24.33
C SER A 341 -5.23 39.14 -24.96
N ASN A 342 -6.45 39.09 -24.43
CA ASN A 342 -7.55 39.99 -24.74
C ASN A 342 -8.18 40.48 -23.42
N GLN A 343 -9.12 41.41 -23.47
CA GLN A 343 -9.69 42.08 -22.30
C GLN A 343 -10.34 41.11 -21.29
N ARG A 344 -10.94 40.01 -21.75
CA ARG A 344 -11.63 39.03 -20.87
C ARG A 344 -10.95 37.66 -20.79
N TRP A 345 -10.23 37.24 -21.83
CA TRP A 345 -9.69 35.89 -21.96
C TRP A 345 -8.30 35.91 -22.57
N ASN A 346 -7.50 34.92 -22.22
CA ASN A 346 -6.23 34.64 -22.87
C ASN A 346 -6.43 33.47 -23.82
N PHE A 347 -6.27 33.70 -25.12
CA PHE A 347 -6.35 32.66 -26.14
C PHE A 347 -5.00 31.94 -26.23
N ARG A 348 -4.98 30.64 -25.92
CA ARG A 348 -3.79 29.78 -26.02
C ARG A 348 -3.85 29.01 -27.33
N PHE A 349 -2.99 29.36 -28.28
CA PHE A 349 -2.85 28.66 -29.55
C PHE A 349 -1.64 27.72 -29.48
N GLU A 350 -1.87 26.43 -29.64
CA GLU A 350 -0.81 25.42 -29.69
C GLU A 350 -0.62 24.95 -31.13
N SER A 351 0.62 24.98 -31.61
CA SER A 351 0.95 24.44 -32.93
C SER A 351 0.83 22.92 -32.93
N ILE A 352 0.14 22.39 -33.94
CA ILE A 352 -0.06 20.96 -34.13
C ILE A 352 0.50 20.53 -35.48
N SER A 353 0.96 19.27 -35.57
CA SER A 353 1.39 18.67 -36.84
C SER A 353 0.21 17.93 -37.48
N VAL A 354 0.01 18.15 -38.79
CA VAL A 354 -1.04 17.47 -39.57
C VAL A 354 -0.61 16.03 -39.90
N GLU A 355 0.70 15.80 -40.00
CA GLU A 355 1.30 14.50 -40.28
C GLU A 355 1.04 13.48 -39.16
N ASP A 356 0.77 13.94 -37.93
CA ASP A 356 0.44 13.09 -36.78
C ASP A 356 -0.88 12.30 -36.95
N ALA A 357 -1.73 12.68 -37.92
CA ALA A 357 -2.90 11.88 -38.31
C ALA A 357 -2.52 10.55 -38.99
N GLY A 358 -1.28 10.41 -39.46
CA GLY A 358 -0.79 9.22 -40.15
C GLY A 358 -1.34 9.08 -41.57
N LYS A 359 -0.79 8.14 -42.33
CA LYS A 359 -1.12 7.93 -43.75
C LYS A 359 -2.61 7.67 -44.02
N ASP A 360 -3.25 6.93 -43.12
CA ASP A 360 -4.66 6.54 -43.26
C ASP A 360 -5.62 7.44 -42.44
N GLY A 361 -5.11 8.52 -41.82
CA GLY A 361 -5.89 9.42 -40.96
C GLY A 361 -6.30 8.83 -39.60
N ARG A 362 -5.85 7.62 -39.26
CA ARG A 362 -6.21 6.87 -38.04
C ARG A 362 -5.15 6.92 -36.92
N GLY A 363 -4.16 7.80 -37.03
CA GLY A 363 -3.08 7.92 -36.04
C GLY A 363 -3.57 8.38 -34.67
N SER A 364 -3.17 7.70 -33.59
CA SER A 364 -3.66 7.99 -32.22
C SER A 364 -3.35 9.40 -31.72
N ARG A 365 -2.32 10.07 -32.27
CA ARG A 365 -1.90 11.43 -31.90
C ARG A 365 -2.53 12.54 -32.75
N GLY A 366 -3.33 12.18 -33.77
CA GLY A 366 -4.01 13.18 -34.61
C GLY A 366 -4.99 14.03 -33.80
N VAL A 367 -4.92 15.35 -33.96
CA VAL A 367 -5.77 16.33 -33.26
C VAL A 367 -7.01 16.66 -34.09
N GLY A 368 -8.18 16.66 -33.44
CA GLY A 368 -9.46 17.02 -34.06
C GLY A 368 -10.55 15.97 -33.83
N TRP A 369 -11.80 16.33 -34.15
CA TRP A 369 -12.92 15.38 -34.11
C TRP A 369 -12.88 14.45 -35.32
N ARG A 370 -12.86 13.14 -35.11
CA ARG A 370 -12.77 12.16 -36.19
C ARG A 370 -14.09 12.04 -36.97
N TYR A 371 -14.01 12.07 -38.30
CA TYR A 371 -15.16 11.83 -39.18
C TYR A 371 -15.45 10.33 -39.31
N GLY A 372 -16.72 9.98 -39.51
CA GLY A 372 -17.16 8.59 -39.68
C GLY A 372 -17.16 7.76 -38.38
N ASN A 373 -17.03 8.41 -37.21
CA ASN A 373 -17.14 7.76 -35.91
C ASN A 373 -18.47 8.15 -35.22
N PRO A 374 -19.46 7.23 -35.09
CA PRO A 374 -20.71 7.53 -34.42
C PRO A 374 -20.52 7.76 -32.91
N HIS A 375 -21.50 8.38 -32.26
CA HIS A 375 -21.47 8.53 -30.81
C HIS A 375 -21.59 7.16 -30.11
N HIS A 376 -20.67 6.89 -29.18
CA HIS A 376 -20.66 5.66 -28.37
C HIS A 376 -21.54 5.78 -27.10
N ASP A 377 -22.38 6.81 -27.00
CA ASP A 377 -23.15 7.10 -25.78
C ASP A 377 -24.10 5.99 -25.32
N ARG A 378 -24.52 5.12 -26.25
CA ARG A 378 -25.42 3.98 -26.02
C ARG A 378 -24.66 2.69 -25.74
N GLU A 379 -23.34 2.69 -25.87
CA GLU A 379 -22.51 1.52 -25.62
C GLU A 379 -22.40 1.26 -24.11
N LYS A 380 -22.42 -0.02 -23.74
CA LYS A 380 -22.33 -0.43 -22.34
C LYS A 380 -20.88 -0.34 -21.89
N GLY A 381 -20.63 0.40 -20.80
CA GLY A 381 -19.31 0.54 -20.21
C GLY A 381 -18.56 1.81 -20.64
N GLU A 382 -19.20 2.69 -21.42
CA GLU A 382 -18.59 3.96 -21.84
C GLU A 382 -18.36 4.91 -20.65
N ILE A 383 -17.15 5.46 -20.55
CA ILE A 383 -16.74 6.31 -19.43
C ILE A 383 -17.15 7.76 -19.72
N LYS A 384 -18.15 8.25 -18.99
CA LYS A 384 -18.66 9.65 -19.08
C LYS A 384 -18.18 10.54 -17.94
N LEU A 385 -17.23 10.06 -17.16
CA LEU A 385 -16.62 10.76 -16.03
C LEU A 385 -15.22 11.25 -16.42
N PRO A 386 -14.74 12.38 -15.86
CA PRO A 386 -13.38 12.84 -16.12
C PRO A 386 -12.36 11.79 -15.67
N THR A 387 -11.49 11.35 -16.59
CA THR A 387 -10.46 10.33 -16.32
C THR A 387 -9.14 10.92 -15.82
N SER A 388 -8.96 12.24 -15.96
CA SER A 388 -7.80 12.99 -15.47
C SER A 388 -8.27 14.29 -14.83
N VAL A 389 -7.64 14.68 -13.72
CA VAL A 389 -7.81 15.97 -13.05
C VAL A 389 -6.41 16.53 -12.87
N GLU A 390 -6.10 17.56 -13.64
CA GLU A 390 -4.77 18.22 -13.69
C GLU A 390 -4.64 19.38 -12.70
#